data_AF-F8QXH8-F1
#
_entry.id   AF-F8QXH8-F1
#
_cell.length_a   1.000
_cell.length_b   1.000
_cell.length_c   1.000
_cell.angle_alpha   90.00
_cell.angle_beta   90.00
_cell.angle_gamma   90.00
#
_symmetry.space_group_name_H-M   'P 1'
#
loop_
_entity.id
_entity.type
_entity.pdbx_description
1 polymer ?
#
loop_
_entity_poly.entity_id
_entity_poly.type
_entity_poly.pdbx_seq_one_letter_code
_entity_poly.pdbx_strand_id
1 'polypeptide(L)'
;YINDDVKRQWSTNNPENRDVLHWEDYKARVYGFIDNMDQNELDTEEDDGMSYQEMIKRDKRRWEAADRDGDSTLTFQEFTDFLHPEEATHMTHIVVLETMEDIDKDNDGKISLAE
;
A
#
# COMPACT_ATOMS: atom_id res chain seq x y z
N TYR A 1 -0.52 17.01 9.75
CA TYR A 1 0.41 16.66 8.67
C TYR A 1 -0.07 15.41 7.94
N ILE A 2 -0.22 14.27 8.62
CA ILE A 2 -0.77 13.01 8.07
C ILE A 2 -2.12 13.21 7.35
N ASN A 3 -3.06 13.89 8.00
CA ASN A 3 -4.40 14.14 7.43
C ASN A 3 -4.39 14.96 6.13
N ASP A 4 -3.40 15.82 5.91
CA ASP A 4 -3.31 16.65 4.70
C ASP A 4 -2.74 15.83 3.53
N ASP A 5 -1.74 15.00 3.82
CA ASP A 5 -1.19 14.00 2.89
C ASP A 5 -2.27 13.01 2.44
N VAL A 6 -2.99 12.41 3.39
CA VAL A 6 -4.07 11.47 3.10
C VAL A 6 -5.17 12.13 2.25
N LYS A 7 -5.56 13.37 2.54
CA LYS A 7 -6.54 14.10 1.70
C LYS A 7 -6.05 14.30 0.28
N ARG A 8 -4.77 14.63 0.10
CA ARG A 8 -4.17 14.79 -1.22
C ARG A 8 -4.14 13.46 -1.98
N GLN A 9 -3.70 12.39 -1.34
CA GLN A 9 -3.67 11.05 -1.93
C GLN A 9 -5.08 10.55 -2.25
N TRP A 10 -6.03 10.74 -1.33
CA TRP A 10 -7.44 10.41 -1.54
C TRP A 10 -8.00 11.14 -2.75
N SER A 11 -7.85 12.47 -2.81
CA SER A 11 -8.35 13.26 -3.94
C SER A 11 -7.68 12.90 -5.27
N THR A 12 -6.41 12.47 -5.24
CA THR A 12 -5.66 12.06 -6.43
C THR A 12 -6.15 10.71 -6.94
N ASN A 13 -6.42 9.75 -6.06
CA ASN A 13 -6.87 8.40 -6.41
C ASN A 13 -8.40 8.32 -6.61
N ASN A 14 -9.16 9.26 -6.05
CA ASN A 14 -10.61 9.36 -6.13
C ASN A 14 -11.05 10.68 -6.80
N PRO A 15 -10.78 10.86 -8.11
CA PRO A 15 -11.16 12.08 -8.83
C PRO A 15 -12.69 12.25 -8.95
N GLU A 16 -13.43 11.15 -8.87
CA GLU A 16 -14.90 11.15 -8.91
C GLU A 16 -15.54 11.50 -7.56
N ASN A 17 -14.73 11.72 -6.52
CA ASN A 17 -15.19 12.10 -5.19
C ASN A 17 -16.24 11.14 -4.62
N ARG A 18 -16.05 9.83 -4.88
CA ARG A 18 -16.88 8.76 -4.31
C ARG A 18 -16.67 8.67 -2.80
N ASP A 19 -17.64 8.14 -2.06
CA ASP A 19 -17.49 7.91 -0.62
C ASP A 19 -16.47 6.80 -0.30
N VAL A 20 -16.27 5.88 -1.24
CA VAL A 20 -15.35 4.74 -1.13
C VAL A 20 -14.46 4.61 -2.36
N LEU A 21 -13.26 4.06 -2.16
CA LEU A 21 -12.31 3.74 -3.22
C LEU A 21 -12.24 2.22 -3.39
N HIS A 22 -12.25 1.71 -4.62
CA HIS A 22 -12.10 0.28 -4.88
C HIS A 22 -10.62 -0.06 -5.09
N TRP A 23 -10.22 -1.28 -4.71
CA TRP A 23 -8.86 -1.78 -4.96
C TRP A 23 -8.50 -1.72 -6.43
N GLU A 24 -9.43 -2.07 -7.33
CA GLU A 24 -9.18 -2.05 -8.77
C GLU A 24 -8.92 -0.64 -9.31
N ASP A 25 -9.65 0.37 -8.81
CA ASP A 25 -9.45 1.77 -9.18
C ASP A 25 -8.06 2.27 -8.70
N TYR A 26 -7.70 1.95 -7.45
CA TYR A 26 -6.38 2.28 -6.90
C TYR A 26 -5.25 1.57 -7.68
N LYS A 27 -5.39 0.26 -7.90
CA LYS A 27 -4.41 -0.55 -8.61
C LYS A 27 -4.21 -0.04 -10.04
N ALA A 28 -5.28 0.28 -10.75
CA ALA A 28 -5.20 0.82 -12.10
C ALA A 28 -4.57 2.22 -12.12
N ARG A 29 -4.74 3.00 -11.05
CA ARG A 29 -4.14 4.34 -10.94
C ARG A 29 -2.64 4.27 -10.67
N VAL A 30 -2.25 3.48 -9.67
CA VAL A 30 -0.88 3.39 -9.18
C VAL A 30 -0.06 2.50 -10.11
N TYR A 31 -0.60 1.35 -10.49
CA TYR A 31 0.08 0.34 -11.28
C TYR A 31 -0.48 0.19 -12.69
N GLY A 32 -1.32 1.09 -13.20
CA GLY A 32 -1.89 0.96 -14.55
C GLY A 32 -0.86 0.88 -15.67
N PHE A 33 0.36 1.36 -15.42
CA PHE A 33 1.48 1.25 -16.35
C PHE A 33 1.97 -0.20 -16.52
N ILE A 34 1.75 -1.08 -15.53
CA ILE A 34 2.22 -2.47 -15.56
C ILE A 34 1.43 -3.33 -16.56
N ASP A 35 0.22 -2.91 -16.95
CA ASP A 35 -0.60 -3.64 -17.92
C ASP A 35 0.09 -3.74 -19.30
N ASN A 36 1.01 -2.80 -19.57
CA ASN A 36 1.81 -2.76 -20.79
C ASN A 36 3.20 -3.41 -20.64
N MET A 37 3.54 -3.94 -19.46
CA MET A 37 4.81 -4.61 -19.18
C MET A 37 4.71 -6.11 -19.44
N ASP A 38 5.80 -6.72 -19.93
CA ASP A 38 5.87 -8.18 -20.07
C ASP A 38 6.07 -8.86 -18.69
N GLN A 39 5.71 -10.14 -18.57
CA GLN A 39 5.92 -10.91 -17.33
C GLN A 39 7.36 -10.85 -16.82
N ASN A 40 8.36 -10.77 -17.71
CA ASN A 40 9.75 -10.63 -17.28
C ASN A 40 10.02 -9.29 -16.60
N GLU A 41 9.41 -8.20 -17.07
CA GLU A 41 9.52 -6.87 -16.43
C GLU A 41 8.76 -6.81 -15.11
N LEU A 42 7.62 -7.49 -15.01
CA LEU A 42 6.83 -7.59 -13.79
C LEU A 42 7.50 -8.38 -12.67
N ASP A 43 8.30 -9.40 -13.04
CA ASP A 43 9.07 -10.26 -12.14
C ASP A 43 10.46 -9.70 -11.84
N THR A 44 10.91 -8.69 -12.61
CA THR A 44 12.20 -8.04 -12.36
C THR A 44 12.15 -7.29 -11.02
N GLU A 45 13.12 -7.58 -10.15
CA GLU A 45 13.31 -6.89 -8.88
C GLU A 45 13.67 -5.42 -9.14
N GLU A 46 12.88 -4.49 -8.61
CA GLU A 46 13.21 -3.07 -8.62
C GLU A 46 14.32 -2.75 -7.60
N ASP A 47 14.73 -1.48 -7.52
CA ASP A 47 15.77 -0.98 -6.61
C ASP A 47 15.52 -1.35 -5.13
N ASP A 48 14.23 -1.53 -4.77
CA ASP A 48 13.75 -1.93 -3.44
C ASP A 48 13.81 -3.47 -3.20
N GLY A 49 14.38 -4.23 -4.14
CA GLY A 49 14.47 -5.69 -4.07
C GLY A 49 13.11 -6.41 -4.13
N MET A 50 12.07 -5.73 -4.59
CA MET A 50 10.74 -6.28 -4.81
C MET A 50 10.36 -6.12 -6.28
N SER A 51 9.75 -7.14 -6.85
CA SER A 51 9.15 -7.04 -8.17
C SER A 51 7.77 -6.38 -8.08
N TYR A 52 7.29 -5.80 -9.17
CA TYR A 52 5.97 -5.15 -9.21
C TYR A 52 4.86 -6.09 -8.69
N GLN A 53 4.95 -7.39 -8.99
CA GLN A 53 3.99 -8.38 -8.50
C GLN A 53 3.99 -8.50 -6.98
N GLU A 54 5.16 -8.47 -6.34
CA GLU A 54 5.29 -8.53 -4.89
C GLU A 54 4.79 -7.24 -4.24
N MET A 55 5.10 -6.08 -4.82
CA MET A 55 4.56 -4.79 -4.35
C MET A 55 3.04 -4.77 -4.37
N ILE A 56 2.41 -5.23 -5.46
CA ILE A 56 0.95 -5.27 -5.58
C ILE A 56 0.34 -6.23 -4.57
N LYS A 57 0.97 -7.39 -4.32
CA LYS A 57 0.49 -8.34 -3.31
C LYS A 57 0.57 -7.73 -1.91
N ARG A 58 1.67 -7.02 -1.61
CA ARG A 58 1.90 -6.33 -0.35
C ARG A 58 0.86 -5.24 -0.12
N ASP A 59 0.66 -4.36 -1.10
CA ASP A 59 -0.37 -3.32 -1.05
C ASP A 59 -1.77 -3.92 -0.93
N LYS A 60 -2.08 -4.99 -1.67
CA LYS A 60 -3.38 -5.68 -1.57
C LYS A 60 -3.61 -6.23 -0.16
N ARG A 61 -2.58 -6.81 0.46
CA ARG A 61 -2.68 -7.31 1.83
C ARG A 61 -2.91 -6.19 2.84
N ARG A 62 -2.23 -5.05 2.69
CA ARG A 62 -2.50 -3.84 3.50
C ARG A 62 -3.92 -3.35 3.31
N TRP A 63 -4.39 -3.35 2.07
CA TRP A 63 -5.75 -2.96 1.71
C TRP A 63 -6.78 -3.83 2.42
N GLU A 64 -6.65 -5.16 2.31
CA GLU A 64 -7.54 -6.13 2.97
C GLU A 64 -7.48 -6.05 4.50
N ALA A 65 -6.36 -5.61 5.07
CA ALA A 65 -6.23 -5.42 6.52
C ALA A 65 -6.80 -4.07 7.01
N ALA A 66 -6.80 -3.06 6.15
CA ALA A 66 -7.40 -1.75 6.41
C ALA A 66 -8.92 -1.78 6.26
N ASP A 67 -9.41 -2.58 5.30
CA ASP A 67 -10.83 -2.85 5.08
C ASP A 67 -11.42 -3.63 6.27
N ARG A 68 -12.14 -2.93 7.14
CA ARG A 68 -12.66 -3.51 8.38
C ARG A 68 -14.01 -4.21 8.18
N ASP A 69 -14.81 -3.73 7.24
CA ASP A 69 -16.12 -4.31 6.95
C ASP A 69 -16.08 -5.40 5.87
N GLY A 70 -14.95 -5.54 5.17
CA GLY A 70 -14.69 -6.60 4.20
C GLY A 70 -15.46 -6.41 2.90
N ASP A 71 -15.84 -5.19 2.55
CA ASP A 71 -16.58 -4.90 1.32
C ASP A 71 -15.67 -4.76 0.09
N SER A 72 -14.36 -4.97 0.26
CA SER A 72 -13.32 -4.81 -0.76
C SER A 72 -13.15 -3.36 -1.24
N THR A 73 -13.67 -2.40 -0.48
CA THR A 73 -13.45 -0.98 -0.70
C THR A 73 -12.82 -0.35 0.54
N LEU A 74 -12.31 0.87 0.41
CA LEU A 74 -11.84 1.64 1.56
C LEU A 74 -12.59 2.96 1.61
N THR A 75 -13.14 3.26 2.78
CA THR A 75 -13.58 4.60 3.14
C THR A 75 -12.37 5.52 3.35
N PHE A 76 -12.60 6.83 3.44
CA PHE A 76 -11.52 7.78 3.75
C PHE A 76 -10.76 7.42 5.05
N GLN A 77 -11.48 6.88 6.05
CA GLN A 77 -10.88 6.48 7.32
C GLN A 77 -9.99 5.24 7.16
N GLU A 78 -10.46 4.23 6.44
CA GLU A 78 -9.67 3.01 6.20
C GLU A 78 -8.53 3.26 5.22
N PHE A 79 -8.69 4.18 4.28
CA PHE A 79 -7.60 4.64 3.43
C PHE A 79 -6.53 5.41 4.23
N THR A 80 -6.94 6.11 5.30
CA THR A 80 -5.98 6.69 6.26
C THR A 80 -5.16 5.59 6.92
N ASP A 81 -5.84 4.52 7.37
CA ASP A 81 -5.19 3.37 8.00
C ASP A 81 -4.28 2.63 7.00
N PHE A 82 -4.68 2.50 5.73
CA PHE A 82 -3.88 1.93 4.65
C PHE A 82 -2.57 2.70 4.39
N LEU A 83 -2.63 4.03 4.34
CA LEU A 83 -1.46 4.88 4.12
C LEU A 83 -0.58 5.01 5.37
N HIS A 84 -1.20 5.02 6.55
CA HIS A 84 -0.53 5.19 7.84
C HIS A 84 -0.92 4.06 8.79
N PRO A 85 -0.53 2.80 8.47
CA PRO A 85 -0.91 1.63 9.26
C PRO A 85 -0.30 1.65 10.66
N GLU A 86 0.72 2.49 10.87
CA GLU A 86 1.38 2.79 12.14
C GLU A 86 0.42 3.46 13.14
N GLU A 87 -0.48 4.30 12.65
CA GLU A 87 -1.47 5.03 13.47
C GLU A 87 -2.68 4.13 13.82
N ALA A 88 -2.82 3.01 13.12
CA ALA A 88 -3.97 2.12 13.19
C ALA A 88 -3.63 0.87 14.02
N THR A 89 -4.15 0.79 15.25
CA THR A 89 -3.85 -0.34 16.17
C THR A 89 -4.15 -1.72 15.58
N HIS A 90 -5.19 -1.84 14.77
CA HIS A 90 -5.53 -3.09 14.11
C HIS A 90 -4.58 -3.46 12.97
N MET A 91 -3.80 -2.53 12.40
CA MET A 91 -2.85 -2.78 11.32
C MET A 91 -1.41 -3.00 11.79
N THR A 92 -1.14 -2.82 13.10
CA THR A 92 0.20 -3.02 13.67
C THR A 92 0.80 -4.40 13.32
N HIS A 93 -0.04 -5.44 13.24
CA HIS A 93 0.42 -6.78 12.87
C HIS A 93 0.93 -6.86 11.41
N ILE A 94 0.38 -6.07 10.49
CA ILE A 94 0.86 -5.97 9.11
C ILE A 94 2.18 -5.21 9.07
N VAL A 95 2.25 -4.04 9.72
CA VAL A 95 3.49 -3.23 9.77
C VAL A 95 4.65 -4.05 10.31
N VAL A 96 4.45 -4.75 11.43
CA VAL A 96 5.51 -5.58 12.04
C VAL A 96 5.95 -6.68 11.09
N LEU A 97 5.01 -7.36 10.45
CA LEU A 97 5.33 -8.46 9.54
C LEU A 97 6.10 -7.95 8.31
N GLU A 98 5.69 -6.83 7.74
CA GLU A 98 6.35 -6.24 6.59
C GLU A 98 7.74 -5.69 6.96
N THR A 99 7.88 -5.08 8.13
CA THR A 99 9.19 -4.67 8.66
C THR A 99 10.09 -5.88 8.88
N MET A 100 9.57 -7.03 9.31
CA MET A 100 10.37 -8.25 9.42
C MET A 100 10.81 -8.78 8.04
N GLU A 101 9.92 -8.76 7.04
CA GLU A 101 10.24 -9.16 5.66
C GLU A 101 11.28 -8.23 5.00
N ASP A 102 11.22 -6.94 5.32
CA ASP A 102 12.14 -5.91 4.85
C ASP A 102 13.54 -6.03 5.50
N ILE A 103 13.58 -6.22 6.82
CA ILE A 103 14.84 -6.42 7.58
C ILE A 103 15.59 -7.67 7.13
N ASP A 104 14.88 -8.75 6.79
CA ASP A 104 15.50 -10.01 6.35
C ASP A 104 16.18 -9.89 4.98
N LYS A 105 15.77 -8.91 4.16
CA LYS A 105 16.38 -8.66 2.84
C LYS A 105 17.73 -7.95 2.90
N ASP A 106 17.92 -7.01 3.81
CA ASP A 106 19.13 -6.16 3.78
C ASP A 106 20.28 -6.73 4.63
N ASN A 107 20.04 -7.69 5.55
CA ASN A 107 21.06 -8.16 6.52
C ASN A 107 21.81 -7.03 7.28
N ASP A 108 21.38 -5.77 7.19
CA ASP A 108 22.03 -4.63 7.86
C ASP A 108 21.39 -4.30 9.22
N GLY A 109 20.23 -4.88 9.56
CA GLY A 109 19.67 -4.84 10.91
C GLY A 109 19.36 -3.43 11.43
N LYS A 110 19.21 -2.43 10.57
CA LYS A 110 18.95 -1.03 10.95
C LYS A 110 17.59 -0.56 10.48
N ILE A 111 16.70 -0.37 11.46
CA ILE A 111 15.46 0.39 11.30
C ILE A 111 15.86 1.87 11.18
N SER A 112 15.94 2.40 9.96
CA SER A 112 16.04 3.85 9.76
C SER A 112 14.63 4.44 9.72
N LEU A 113 13.98 4.46 10.88
CA LEU A 113 12.92 5.44 11.17
C LEU A 113 13.63 6.79 11.31
N ALA A 114 13.87 7.45 10.18
CA ALA A 114 14.34 8.84 10.20
C ALA A 114 13.14 9.73 10.57
N GLU A 115 13.23 10.29 11.77
CA GLU A 115 12.30 11.22 12.46
C GLU A 115 11.73 12.36 11.60
#